data_AF-U1GNQ1-F1
#
_entry.id   AF-U1GNQ1-F1
#
_cell.length_a   1.000
_cell.length_b   1.000
_cell.length_c   1.000
_cell.angle_alpha   90.00
_cell.angle_beta   90.00
_cell.angle_gamma   90.00
#
_symmetry.space_group_name_H-M   'P 1'
#
loop_
_entity.id
_entity.type
_entity.pdbx_description
1 polymer ?
#
loop_
_entity_poly.entity_id
_entity_poly.type
_entity_poly.pdbx_seq_one_letter_code
_entity_poly.pdbx_strand_id
1 'polypeptide(L)'
;MKIAKVKGLLQASARVLQSLLIANYLGPYRYYTLEPIKKIERHQNEDEMEELVKALVDFRQTKDEELSFVAKAAALSAAAVIGVFSWPATEKTVWAAKMLWNWSFFMSTFSLIGSAPMRLLQHLPQHPPDQNDMEFRFKIKMALNLFLQPRAKLDGSSDKIGHRRMSRRMLWVWQCPAMLMSYSWVFFLVGYALHVLSPVFDPSQAKVSSQVG
;
A
#
# COMPACT_ATOMS: atom_id res chain seq x y z
N MET A 1 -9.68 38.96 -7.03
CA MET A 1 -8.44 38.40 -7.63
C MET A 1 -7.63 37.47 -6.71
N LYS A 2 -7.56 37.69 -5.38
CA LYS A 2 -6.79 36.83 -4.44
C LYS A 2 -7.32 35.39 -4.30
N ILE A 3 -8.64 35.18 -4.37
CA ILE A 3 -9.28 33.86 -4.16
C ILE A 3 -8.97 32.87 -5.30
N ALA A 4 -8.81 33.34 -6.53
CA ALA A 4 -8.49 32.50 -7.69
C ALA A 4 -7.04 31.96 -7.64
N LYS A 5 -6.08 32.78 -7.20
CA LYS A 5 -4.69 32.35 -6.96
C LYS A 5 -4.59 31.29 -5.86
N VAL A 6 -5.35 31.44 -4.78
CA VAL A 6 -5.38 30.47 -3.67
C VAL A 6 -5.97 29.13 -4.11
N LYS A 7 -7.08 29.13 -4.87
CA LYS A 7 -7.65 27.89 -5.44
C LYS A 7 -6.70 27.20 -6.42
N GLY A 8 -5.98 27.96 -7.25
CA GLY A 8 -4.97 27.42 -8.16
C GLY A 8 -3.78 26.78 -7.45
N LEU A 9 -3.29 27.42 -6.38
CA LEU A 9 -2.20 26.90 -5.55
C LEU A 9 -2.60 25.61 -4.80
N LEU A 10 -3.82 25.57 -4.25
CA LEU A 10 -4.40 24.38 -3.61
C LEU A 10 -4.59 23.22 -4.58
N GLN A 11 -5.04 23.50 -5.81
CA GLN A 11 -5.17 22.47 -6.84
C GLN A 11 -3.82 21.95 -7.33
N ALA A 12 -2.81 22.81 -7.41
CA ALA A 12 -1.45 22.41 -7.77
C ALA A 12 -0.81 21.55 -6.67
N SER A 13 -0.92 21.95 -5.39
CA SER A 13 -0.40 21.16 -4.27
C SER A 13 -1.13 19.83 -4.13
N ALA A 14 -2.46 19.80 -4.33
CA ALA A 14 -3.23 18.57 -4.33
C ALA A 14 -2.81 17.61 -5.46
N ARG A 15 -2.52 18.13 -6.67
CA ARG A 15 -2.01 17.31 -7.78
C ARG A 15 -0.61 16.77 -7.53
N VAL A 16 0.28 17.58 -6.94
CA VAL A 16 1.63 17.13 -6.56
C VAL A 16 1.54 16.06 -5.47
N LEU A 17 0.68 16.26 -4.46
CA LEU A 17 0.44 15.28 -3.42
C LEU A 17 -0.13 13.98 -4.00
N GLN A 18 -1.14 14.06 -4.87
CA GLN A 18 -1.68 12.88 -5.58
C GLN A 18 -0.61 12.19 -6.44
N SER A 19 0.23 12.94 -7.14
CA SER A 19 1.29 12.38 -7.96
C SER A 19 2.35 11.69 -7.11
N LEU A 20 2.71 12.26 -5.95
CA LEU A 20 3.62 11.64 -4.97
C LEU A 20 3.02 10.38 -4.34
N LEU A 21 1.75 10.45 -3.96
CA LEU A 21 1.01 9.32 -3.39
C LEU A 21 0.93 8.17 -4.39
N ILE A 22 0.61 8.47 -5.65
CA ILE A 22 0.50 7.46 -6.72
C ILE A 22 1.88 6.95 -7.14
N ALA A 23 2.88 7.81 -7.31
CA ALA A 23 4.21 7.43 -7.75
C ALA A 23 4.90 6.48 -6.76
N ASN A 24 4.74 6.71 -5.45
CA ASN A 24 5.33 5.85 -4.43
C ASN A 24 4.80 4.41 -4.46
N TYR A 25 3.54 4.19 -4.86
CA TYR A 25 2.96 2.85 -4.90
C TYR A 25 2.90 2.23 -6.30
N LEU A 26 2.91 3.02 -7.39
CA LEU A 26 2.68 2.52 -8.74
C LEU A 26 3.78 1.55 -9.24
N GLY A 27 5.04 1.85 -8.92
CA GLY A 27 6.18 0.98 -9.23
C GLY A 27 6.11 -0.35 -8.47
N PRO A 28 6.07 -0.32 -7.12
CA PRO A 28 5.92 -1.53 -6.31
C PRO A 28 4.68 -2.34 -6.68
N TYR A 29 3.55 -1.68 -6.95
CA TYR A 29 2.32 -2.34 -7.39
C TYR A 29 2.51 -3.16 -8.66
N ARG A 30 3.21 -2.59 -9.65
CA ARG A 30 3.45 -3.26 -10.92
C ARG A 30 4.36 -4.48 -10.74
N TYR A 31 5.45 -4.31 -10.00
CA TYR A 31 6.46 -5.34 -9.80
C TYR A 31 6.02 -6.45 -8.84
N TYR A 32 5.57 -6.10 -7.63
CA TYR A 32 5.24 -7.08 -6.59
C TYR A 32 3.88 -7.75 -6.78
N THR A 33 2.97 -7.18 -7.58
CA THR A 33 1.58 -7.69 -7.65
C THR A 33 1.07 -7.96 -9.05
N LEU A 34 1.20 -7.02 -9.99
CA LEU A 34 0.64 -7.22 -11.33
C LEU A 34 1.41 -8.27 -12.14
N GLU A 35 2.74 -8.20 -12.16
CA GLU A 35 3.56 -9.12 -12.96
C GLU A 35 3.47 -10.58 -12.47
N PRO A 36 3.58 -10.87 -11.16
CA PRO A 36 3.41 -12.21 -10.64
C PRO A 36 2.00 -12.78 -10.87
N ILE A 37 0.95 -11.98 -10.69
CA ILE A 37 -0.42 -12.46 -10.93
C ILE A 37 -0.66 -12.74 -12.41
N LYS A 38 -0.10 -11.93 -13.33
CA LYS A 38 -0.14 -12.22 -14.77
C LYS A 38 0.64 -13.49 -15.12
N LYS A 39 1.76 -13.76 -14.43
CA LYS A 39 2.52 -15.00 -14.57
C LYS A 39 1.67 -16.21 -14.12
N ILE A 40 0.95 -16.10 -13.00
CA ILE A 40 0.01 -17.13 -12.53
C ILE A 40 -1.18 -17.30 -13.49
N GLU A 41 -1.65 -16.21 -14.11
CA GLU A 41 -2.76 -16.25 -15.10
C GLU A 41 -2.37 -16.96 -16.39
N ARG A 42 -1.11 -16.84 -16.83
CA ARG A 42 -0.62 -17.47 -18.07
C ARG A 42 -0.48 -19.00 -17.94
N HIS A 43 0.01 -19.49 -16.81
CA HIS A 43 0.31 -20.92 -16.60
C HIS A 43 -0.86 -21.68 -15.93
N GLN A 44 -2.12 -21.34 -16.25
CA GLN A 44 -3.29 -21.98 -15.64
C GLN A 44 -3.64 -23.36 -16.24
N ASN A 45 -2.94 -23.79 -17.29
CA ASN A 45 -3.21 -25.05 -17.97
C ASN A 45 -2.71 -26.23 -17.13
N GLU A 46 -3.43 -27.35 -17.14
CA GLU A 46 -3.07 -28.54 -16.33
C GLU A 46 -1.72 -29.14 -16.76
N ASP A 47 -1.31 -28.94 -18.01
CA ASP A 47 -0.02 -29.39 -18.56
C ASP A 47 1.19 -28.58 -18.02
N GLU A 48 0.96 -27.38 -17.46
CA GLU A 48 1.99 -26.46 -16.97
C GLU A 48 1.98 -26.33 -15.43
N MET A 49 1.48 -27.35 -14.73
CA MET A 49 1.30 -27.31 -13.28
C MET A 49 2.60 -27.06 -12.51
N GLU A 50 3.74 -27.53 -13.01
CA GLU A 50 5.07 -27.28 -12.41
C GLU A 50 5.46 -25.79 -12.49
N GLU A 51 5.23 -25.15 -13.65
CA GLU A 51 5.50 -23.73 -13.84
C GLU A 51 4.54 -22.85 -13.03
N LEU A 52 3.29 -23.29 -12.89
CA LEU A 52 2.31 -22.65 -12.01
C LEU A 52 2.74 -22.69 -10.55
N VAL A 53 3.19 -23.85 -10.06
CA VAL A 53 3.72 -23.99 -8.69
C VAL A 53 4.92 -23.08 -8.49
N LYS A 54 5.86 -23.07 -9.45
CA LYS A 54 7.03 -22.20 -9.40
C LYS A 54 6.61 -20.72 -9.34
N ALA A 55 5.63 -20.30 -10.13
CA ALA A 55 5.10 -18.94 -10.09
C ALA A 55 4.40 -18.59 -8.76
N LEU A 56 3.71 -19.54 -8.13
CA LEU A 56 3.08 -19.37 -6.82
C LEU A 56 4.10 -19.26 -5.69
N VAL A 57 5.16 -20.07 -5.72
CA VAL A 57 6.28 -20.01 -4.76
C VAL A 57 7.02 -18.67 -4.87
N ASP A 58 7.33 -18.26 -6.10
CA ASP A 58 7.98 -16.98 -6.43
C ASP A 58 7.13 -15.78 -5.96
N PHE A 59 5.81 -15.82 -6.22
CA PHE A 59 4.88 -14.81 -5.71
C PHE A 59 4.84 -14.78 -4.18
N ARG A 60 4.78 -15.95 -3.52
CA ARG A 60 4.77 -16.04 -2.06
C ARG A 60 6.00 -15.36 -1.47
N GLN A 61 7.19 -15.71 -1.95
CA GLN A 61 8.44 -15.14 -1.44
C GLN A 61 8.47 -13.62 -1.66
N THR A 62 8.18 -13.18 -2.88
CA THR A 62 8.14 -11.76 -3.25
C THR A 62 7.16 -10.96 -2.37
N LYS A 63 6.00 -11.54 -2.05
CA LYS A 63 5.01 -10.91 -1.16
C LYS A 63 5.38 -10.93 0.31
N ASP A 64 6.04 -11.98 0.77
CA ASP A 64 6.54 -12.09 2.14
C ASP A 64 7.56 -10.98 2.42
N GLU A 65 8.48 -10.76 1.47
CA GLU A 65 9.48 -9.69 1.52
C GLU A 65 8.82 -8.31 1.52
N GLU A 66 7.85 -8.06 0.63
CA GLU A 66 7.11 -6.78 0.57
C GLU A 66 6.37 -6.51 1.89
N LEU A 67 5.60 -7.47 2.40
CA LEU A 67 4.82 -7.29 3.62
C LEU A 67 5.70 -7.12 4.86
N SER A 68 6.82 -7.85 4.94
CA SER A 68 7.82 -7.70 6.00
C SER A 68 8.43 -6.30 5.98
N PHE A 69 8.78 -5.80 4.80
CA PHE A 69 9.26 -4.42 4.62
C PHE A 69 8.20 -3.39 5.03
N VAL A 70 6.96 -3.56 4.57
CA VAL A 70 5.82 -2.67 4.89
C VAL A 70 5.57 -2.63 6.39
N ALA A 71 5.60 -3.78 7.07
CA ALA A 71 5.41 -3.85 8.52
C ALA A 71 6.51 -3.09 9.28
N LYS A 72 7.78 -3.27 8.90
CA LYS A 72 8.92 -2.57 9.49
C LYS A 72 8.84 -1.05 9.26
N ALA A 73 8.52 -0.64 8.03
CA ALA A 73 8.39 0.76 7.66
C ALA A 73 7.20 1.44 8.37
N ALA A 74 6.07 0.73 8.52
CA ALA A 74 4.93 1.21 9.29
C ALA A 74 5.29 1.35 10.78
N ALA A 75 5.90 0.33 11.40
CA ALA A 75 6.35 0.38 12.78
C ALA A 75 7.29 1.58 13.04
N LEU A 76 8.23 1.84 12.12
CA LEU A 76 9.12 3.00 12.18
C LEU A 76 8.35 4.32 12.11
N SER A 77 7.37 4.45 11.20
CA SER A 77 6.52 5.64 11.10
C SER A 77 5.71 5.86 12.38
N ALA A 78 5.13 4.80 12.96
CA ALA A 78 4.38 4.89 14.20
C ALA A 78 5.28 5.34 15.36
N ALA A 79 6.49 4.77 15.48
CA ALA A 79 7.48 5.17 16.47
C ALA A 79 7.92 6.64 16.29
N ALA A 80 8.11 7.09 15.05
CA ALA A 80 8.45 8.47 14.75
C ALA A 80 7.34 9.45 15.18
N VAL A 81 6.07 9.12 14.93
CA VAL A 81 4.93 9.94 15.39
C VAL A 81 4.85 9.99 16.91
N ILE A 82 5.01 8.85 17.59
CA ILE A 82 5.05 8.80 19.06
C ILE A 82 6.19 9.68 19.60
N GLY A 83 7.36 9.62 18.96
CA GLY A 83 8.51 10.47 19.30
C GLY A 83 8.19 11.96 19.17
N VAL A 84 7.49 12.37 18.12
CA VAL A 84 7.07 13.77 17.93
C VAL A 84 6.07 14.20 19.02
N PHE A 85 5.15 13.33 19.43
CA PHE A 85 4.21 13.64 20.51
C PHE A 85 4.89 13.87 21.88
N SER A 86 6.12 13.40 22.07
CA SER A 86 6.87 13.67 23.30
C SER A 86 7.43 15.10 23.37
N TRP A 87 7.45 15.84 22.26
CA TRP A 87 8.08 17.16 22.23
C TRP A 87 7.20 18.24 22.87
N PRO A 88 7.75 19.04 23.82
CA PRO A 88 6.99 20.11 24.48
C PRO A 88 6.61 21.24 23.51
N ALA A 89 7.32 21.37 22.39
CA ALA A 89 7.02 22.35 21.34
C ALA A 89 5.74 22.01 20.55
N THR A 90 5.19 20.80 20.66
CA THR A 90 3.97 20.41 19.93
C THR A 90 2.74 21.16 20.39
N GLU A 91 2.69 21.67 21.62
CA GLU A 91 1.54 22.42 22.13
C GLU A 91 1.24 23.67 21.29
N LYS A 92 2.29 24.38 20.85
CA LYS A 92 2.22 25.65 20.09
C LYS A 92 2.07 25.47 18.58
N THR A 93 1.95 24.24 18.10
CA THR A 93 1.90 23.97 16.66
C THR A 93 0.52 24.18 16.06
N VAL A 94 0.50 24.49 14.76
CA VAL A 94 -0.73 24.59 13.98
C VAL A 94 -1.55 23.29 14.09
N TRP A 95 -2.86 23.43 14.31
CA TRP A 95 -3.77 22.28 14.46
C TRP A 95 -3.70 21.29 13.30
N ALA A 96 -3.46 21.79 12.08
CA ALA A 96 -3.27 20.95 10.89
C ALA A 96 -2.11 19.96 11.04
N ALA A 97 -0.98 20.36 11.65
CA ALA A 97 0.15 19.46 11.88
C ALA A 97 -0.23 18.32 12.84
N LYS A 98 -0.93 18.65 13.93
CA LYS A 98 -1.45 17.66 14.90
C LYS A 98 -2.39 16.65 14.22
N MET A 99 -3.29 17.11 13.36
CA MET A 99 -4.20 16.23 12.61
C MET A 99 -3.45 15.31 11.64
N LEU A 100 -2.45 15.83 10.93
CA LEU A 100 -1.65 15.04 9.99
C LEU A 100 -0.84 13.95 10.70
N TRP A 101 -0.25 14.24 11.86
CA TRP A 101 0.46 13.23 12.65
C TRP A 101 -0.47 12.16 13.21
N ASN A 102 -1.65 12.53 13.72
CA ASN A 102 -2.65 11.54 14.16
C ASN A 102 -3.11 10.64 13.00
N TRP A 103 -3.32 11.21 11.82
CA TRP A 103 -3.70 10.44 10.63
C TRP A 103 -2.56 9.55 10.13
N SER A 104 -1.31 10.03 10.22
CA SER A 104 -0.13 9.21 9.96
C SER A 104 -0.05 8.00 10.90
N PHE A 105 -0.29 8.19 12.20
CA PHE A 105 -0.30 7.12 13.20
C PHE A 105 -1.42 6.10 12.94
N PHE A 106 -2.61 6.59 12.63
CA PHE A 106 -3.76 5.75 12.28
C PHE A 106 -3.45 4.89 11.05
N MET A 107 -3.03 5.52 9.96
CA MET A 107 -2.68 4.82 8.71
C MET A 107 -1.55 3.80 8.91
N SER A 108 -0.55 4.12 9.74
CA SER A 108 0.52 3.19 10.10
C SER A 108 -0.01 1.95 10.82
N THR A 109 -0.88 2.15 11.81
CA THR A 109 -1.48 1.04 12.58
C THR A 109 -2.31 0.12 11.67
N PHE A 110 -3.13 0.70 10.78
CA PHE A 110 -3.89 -0.09 9.81
C PHE A 110 -3.00 -0.80 8.79
N SER A 111 -1.89 -0.20 8.38
CA SER A 111 -0.89 -0.88 7.55
C SER A 111 -0.27 -2.07 8.28
N LEU A 112 0.06 -1.92 9.56
CA LEU A 112 0.63 -2.99 10.37
C LEU A 112 -0.36 -4.16 10.49
N ILE A 113 -1.62 -3.87 10.82
CA ILE A 113 -2.70 -4.87 10.89
C ILE A 113 -2.91 -5.52 9.50
N GLY A 114 -2.92 -4.71 8.45
CA GLY A 114 -3.08 -5.18 7.07
C GLY A 114 -1.93 -6.05 6.57
N SER A 115 -0.75 -5.98 7.19
CA SER A 115 0.38 -6.88 6.88
C SER A 115 0.26 -8.27 7.53
N ALA A 116 -0.56 -8.41 8.58
CA ALA A 116 -0.80 -9.68 9.28
C ALA A 116 -1.37 -10.86 8.45
N PRO A 117 -2.11 -10.68 7.33
CA PRO A 117 -2.48 -11.77 6.42
C PRO A 117 -1.31 -12.56 5.79
N MET A 118 -0.05 -12.29 6.15
CA MET A 118 1.09 -13.20 5.97
C MET A 118 0.76 -14.68 6.27
N ARG A 119 -0.13 -14.94 7.25
CA ARG A 119 -0.59 -16.29 7.60
C ARG A 119 -1.42 -16.98 6.51
N LEU A 120 -2.12 -16.22 5.66
CA LEU A 120 -2.82 -16.79 4.50
C LEU A 120 -1.82 -17.25 3.43
N LEU A 121 -0.68 -16.56 3.28
CA LEU A 121 0.40 -16.97 2.38
C LEU A 121 1.09 -18.26 2.84
N GLN A 122 1.00 -18.64 4.12
CA GLN A 122 1.58 -19.90 4.61
C GLN A 122 0.91 -21.15 4.01
N HIS A 123 -0.32 -21.02 3.52
CA HIS A 123 -1.07 -22.10 2.88
C HIS A 123 -0.68 -22.32 1.41
N LEU A 124 0.16 -21.45 0.82
CA LEU A 124 0.74 -21.65 -0.50
C LEU A 124 1.85 -22.70 -0.46
N PRO A 125 2.07 -23.44 -1.55
CA PRO A 125 3.17 -24.40 -1.63
C PRO A 125 4.52 -23.73 -1.36
N GLN A 126 5.38 -24.43 -0.64
CA GLN A 126 6.71 -23.96 -0.22
C GLN A 126 7.83 -24.62 -1.03
N HIS A 127 7.56 -25.82 -1.56
CA HIS A 127 8.45 -26.59 -2.41
C HIS A 127 7.71 -27.12 -3.65
N PRO A 128 8.42 -27.33 -4.78
CA PRO A 128 7.87 -28.05 -5.92
C PRO A 128 7.41 -29.45 -5.47
N PRO A 129 6.35 -30.00 -6.09
CA PRO A 129 5.67 -31.20 -5.61
C PRO A 129 6.56 -32.44 -5.60
N ASP A 130 6.37 -33.28 -4.59
CA ASP A 130 6.53 -34.73 -4.75
C ASP A 130 5.32 -35.26 -5.55
N GLN A 131 5.59 -36.12 -6.52
CA GLN A 131 4.78 -36.37 -7.72
C GLN A 131 3.35 -36.92 -7.50
N ASN A 132 2.93 -37.24 -6.26
CA ASN A 132 1.74 -38.06 -6.01
C ASN A 132 0.77 -37.55 -4.92
N ASP A 133 0.87 -36.29 -4.50
CA ASP A 133 0.09 -35.78 -3.38
C ASP A 133 -1.24 -35.13 -3.83
N MET A 134 -2.37 -35.82 -3.65
CA MET A 134 -3.70 -35.25 -3.93
C MET A 134 -4.00 -34.03 -3.04
N GLU A 135 -3.42 -33.97 -1.84
CA GLU A 135 -3.56 -32.84 -0.92
C GLU A 135 -2.95 -31.57 -1.52
N PHE A 136 -1.82 -31.73 -2.22
CA PHE A 136 -1.12 -30.64 -2.90
C PHE A 136 -1.97 -30.00 -4.01
N ARG A 137 -2.65 -30.81 -4.83
CA ARG A 137 -3.57 -30.31 -5.86
C ARG A 137 -4.75 -29.54 -5.26
N PHE A 138 -5.26 -29.98 -4.11
CA PHE A 138 -6.32 -29.26 -3.39
C PHE A 138 -5.83 -27.91 -2.86
N LYS A 139 -4.64 -27.85 -2.26
CA LYS A 139 -4.01 -26.60 -1.79
C LYS A 139 -3.79 -25.61 -2.94
N ILE A 140 -3.35 -26.08 -4.11
CA ILE A 140 -3.22 -25.23 -5.31
C ILE A 140 -4.59 -24.69 -5.74
N LYS A 141 -5.62 -25.54 -5.83
CA LYS A 141 -6.97 -25.08 -6.19
C LYS A 141 -7.52 -24.05 -5.20
N MET A 142 -7.27 -24.24 -3.91
CA MET A 142 -7.64 -23.29 -2.85
C MET A 142 -6.88 -21.97 -3.00
N ALA A 143 -5.56 -22.01 -3.23
CA ALA A 143 -4.76 -20.83 -3.52
C ALA A 143 -5.25 -20.10 -4.77
N LEU A 144 -5.51 -20.80 -5.87
CA LEU A 144 -6.06 -20.21 -7.09
C LEU A 144 -7.44 -19.59 -6.86
N ASN A 145 -8.29 -20.17 -6.01
CA ASN A 145 -9.57 -19.56 -5.61
C ASN A 145 -9.36 -18.31 -4.73
N LEU A 146 -8.25 -18.26 -3.98
CA LEU A 146 -7.82 -17.10 -3.21
C LEU A 146 -7.14 -16.02 -4.07
N PHE A 147 -6.67 -16.31 -5.29
CA PHE A 147 -5.98 -15.32 -6.14
C PHE A 147 -6.77 -14.90 -7.38
N LEU A 148 -7.67 -15.74 -7.85
CA LEU A 148 -8.40 -15.54 -9.10
C LEU A 148 -9.90 -15.58 -8.85
N GLN A 149 -10.66 -14.88 -9.70
CA GLN A 149 -12.11 -14.96 -9.60
C GLN A 149 -12.58 -16.39 -9.86
N PRO A 150 -13.61 -16.87 -9.13
CA PRO A 150 -14.29 -18.12 -9.46
C PRO A 150 -14.66 -18.12 -10.95
N ARG A 151 -14.45 -19.24 -11.65
CA ARG A 151 -14.81 -19.37 -13.07
C ARG A 151 -16.29 -19.01 -13.22
N ALA A 152 -16.58 -17.83 -13.77
CA ALA A 152 -17.93 -17.49 -14.18
C ALA A 152 -18.22 -18.34 -15.42
N LYS A 153 -19.26 -19.19 -15.36
CA LYS A 153 -19.81 -19.79 -16.56
C LYS A 153 -20.33 -18.64 -17.44
N LEU A 154 -19.71 -18.46 -18.61
CA LEU A 154 -20.30 -17.62 -19.65
C LEU A 154 -21.51 -18.39 -20.19
N ASP A 155 -22.70 -17.93 -19.85
CA ASP A 155 -23.94 -18.47 -20.40
C ASP A 155 -23.91 -18.28 -21.93
N GLY A 156 -23.85 -19.40 -22.66
CA GLY A 156 -24.32 -19.45 -24.05
C GLY A 156 -23.33 -19.78 -25.17
N SER A 157 -22.06 -20.12 -24.94
CA SER A 157 -21.20 -20.52 -26.07
C SER A 157 -20.16 -21.59 -25.71
N SER A 158 -20.32 -22.75 -26.36
CA SER A 158 -19.31 -23.77 -26.70
C SER A 158 -17.96 -23.70 -25.98
N ASP A 159 -17.79 -24.63 -25.03
CA ASP A 159 -16.57 -25.39 -24.68
C ASP A 159 -15.20 -24.69 -24.57
N LYS A 160 -15.16 -23.38 -24.41
CA LYS A 160 -13.95 -22.66 -23.99
C LYS A 160 -14.06 -22.38 -22.50
N ILE A 161 -13.44 -23.25 -21.69
CA ILE A 161 -13.22 -23.01 -20.27
C ILE A 161 -12.56 -21.64 -20.13
N GLY A 162 -13.31 -20.63 -19.66
CA GLY A 162 -12.79 -19.29 -19.50
C GLY A 162 -11.62 -19.27 -18.51
N HIS A 163 -10.49 -18.69 -18.92
CA HIS A 163 -9.37 -18.40 -18.02
C HIS A 163 -9.88 -17.62 -16.80
N ARG A 164 -9.39 -18.00 -15.61
CA ARG A 164 -9.77 -17.27 -14.39
C ARG A 164 -9.08 -15.93 -14.42
N ARG A 165 -9.85 -14.85 -14.38
CA ARG A 165 -9.32 -13.49 -14.40
C ARG A 165 -8.96 -13.01 -12.99
N MET A 166 -7.96 -12.14 -12.95
CA MET A 166 -7.51 -11.46 -11.75
C MET A 166 -8.63 -10.59 -11.14
N SER A 167 -8.92 -10.80 -9.86
CA SER A 167 -9.93 -10.00 -9.14
C SER A 167 -9.34 -8.65 -8.73
N ARG A 168 -9.88 -7.55 -9.26
CA ARG A 168 -9.50 -6.18 -8.86
C ARG A 168 -9.69 -5.92 -7.36
N ARG A 169 -10.71 -6.54 -6.74
CA ARG A 169 -10.97 -6.41 -5.30
C ARG A 169 -9.84 -7.05 -4.47
N MET A 170 -9.35 -8.18 -4.94
CA MET A 170 -8.28 -8.90 -4.25
C MET A 170 -6.96 -8.17 -4.35
N LEU A 171 -6.66 -7.66 -5.55
CA LEU A 171 -5.50 -6.82 -5.79
C LEU A 171 -5.48 -5.60 -4.85
N TRP A 172 -6.64 -4.97 -4.64
CA TRP A 172 -6.75 -3.86 -3.70
C TRP A 172 -6.43 -4.30 -2.26
N VAL A 173 -6.94 -5.46 -1.82
CA VAL A 173 -6.62 -6.03 -0.49
C VAL A 173 -5.13 -6.30 -0.35
N TRP A 174 -4.48 -6.87 -1.37
CA TRP A 174 -3.04 -7.16 -1.40
C TRP A 174 -2.14 -5.92 -1.42
N GLN A 175 -2.70 -4.75 -1.70
CA GLN A 175 -1.94 -3.50 -1.83
C GLN A 175 -2.33 -2.47 -0.78
N CYS A 176 -3.46 -2.68 -0.10
CA CYS A 176 -3.94 -1.83 0.97
C CYS A 176 -2.86 -1.56 2.04
N PRO A 177 -2.10 -2.55 2.54
CA PRO A 177 -1.06 -2.30 3.54
C PRO A 177 0.05 -1.38 3.01
N ALA A 178 0.56 -1.65 1.80
CA ALA A 178 1.61 -0.84 1.19
C ALA A 178 1.15 0.60 0.93
N MET A 179 -0.09 0.80 0.48
CA MET A 179 -0.68 2.13 0.29
C MET A 179 -0.81 2.88 1.62
N LEU A 180 -1.35 2.24 2.66
CA LEU A 180 -1.51 2.83 3.98
C LEU A 180 -0.16 3.23 4.60
N MET A 181 0.87 2.39 4.46
CA MET A 181 2.24 2.70 4.88
C MET A 181 2.79 3.93 4.15
N SER A 182 2.66 3.97 2.82
CA SER A 182 3.12 5.14 2.05
C SER A 182 2.39 6.42 2.47
N TYR A 183 1.09 6.34 2.72
CA TYR A 183 0.29 7.49 3.14
C TYR A 183 0.70 7.96 4.53
N SER A 184 0.99 7.04 5.45
CA SER A 184 1.50 7.35 6.77
C SER A 184 2.76 8.22 6.71
N TRP A 185 3.73 7.86 5.86
CA TRP A 185 4.95 8.65 5.68
C TRP A 185 4.70 10.03 5.06
N VAL A 186 3.82 10.12 4.07
CA VAL A 186 3.47 11.42 3.47
C VAL A 186 2.83 12.34 4.50
N PHE A 187 1.86 11.84 5.28
CA PHE A 187 1.22 12.64 6.33
C PHE A 187 2.21 13.04 7.44
N PHE A 188 3.13 12.15 7.80
CA PHE A 188 4.18 12.46 8.77
C PHE A 188 5.07 13.60 8.27
N LEU A 189 5.60 13.50 7.05
CA LEU A 189 6.51 14.49 6.46
C LEU A 189 5.82 15.85 6.25
N VAL A 190 4.56 15.87 5.80
CA VAL A 190 3.81 17.12 5.65
C VAL A 190 3.52 17.76 7.02
N GLY A 191 3.13 16.96 8.02
CA GLY A 191 2.96 17.45 9.39
C GLY A 191 4.25 18.00 9.97
N TYR A 192 5.38 17.32 9.71
CA TYR A 192 6.71 17.75 10.13
C TYR A 192 7.15 19.06 9.46
N ALA A 193 6.92 19.20 8.14
CA ALA A 193 7.21 20.44 7.42
C ALA A 193 6.38 21.61 7.98
N LEU A 194 5.10 21.41 8.28
CA LEU A 194 4.26 22.43 8.91
C LEU A 194 4.74 22.79 10.32
N HIS A 195 5.25 21.84 11.08
CA HIS A 195 5.85 22.09 12.39
C HIS A 195 7.08 23.00 12.27
N VAL A 196 8.00 22.68 11.36
CA VAL A 196 9.23 23.48 11.12
C VAL A 196 8.91 24.87 10.56
N LEU A 197 7.86 24.99 9.74
CA LEU A 197 7.44 26.27 9.16
C LEU A 197 6.51 27.08 10.06
N SER A 198 6.01 26.52 11.16
CA SER A 198 5.16 27.25 12.12
C SER A 198 5.73 28.61 12.55
N PRO A 199 7.03 28.78 12.89
CA PRO A 199 7.60 30.10 13.22
C PRO A 199 7.60 31.10 12.05
N VAL A 200 7.59 30.65 10.79
CA VAL A 200 7.57 31.53 9.61
C VAL A 200 6.21 32.19 9.42
N PHE A 201 5.14 31.52 9.88
CA PHE A 201 3.77 32.02 9.79
C PHE A 201 3.32 32.78 11.05
N ASP A 202 4.22 32.94 12.02
CA ASP A 202 3.90 33.61 13.28
C ASP A 202 3.76 35.13 13.02
N PRO A 203 2.57 35.73 13.21
CA PRO A 203 2.32 37.15 12.90
C PRO A 203 3.13 38.12 13.77
N SER A 204 3.82 37.61 14.80
CA SER A 204 4.78 38.37 15.59
C SER A 204 5.98 38.89 14.78
N GLN A 205 6.42 38.18 13.73
CA GLN A 205 7.49 38.62 12.83
C GLN A 205 7.05 39.80 11.92
N ALA A 206 5.76 39.88 11.60
CA ALA A 206 5.20 40.99 10.83
C ALA A 206 5.10 42.30 11.62
N LYS A 207 5.04 42.23 12.97
CA LYS A 207 5.04 43.42 13.84
C LYS A 207 6.43 44.04 14.04
N VAL A 208 7.50 43.23 13.98
CA VAL A 208 8.87 43.74 14.12
C VAL A 208 9.28 44.54 12.88
N SER A 209 8.87 44.12 11.69
CA SER A 209 9.16 44.85 10.45
C SER A 209 8.41 46.19 10.33
N SER A 210 7.27 46.36 11.03
CA SER A 210 6.55 47.64 11.06
C SER A 210 7.03 48.63 12.13
N GLN A 211 7.91 48.20 13.04
CA GLN A 211 8.50 49.07 14.09
C GLN A 211 9.92 49.54 13.78
N VAL A 212 10.54 49.01 12.72
CA VAL A 212 11.90 49.39 12.28
C VAL A 212 11.86 50.17 10.94
N GLY A 213 10.67 50.64 10.54
CA GLY A 213 10.45 51.47 9.35
C GLY A 213 10.02 52.88 9.71
#